data_AF-A0A4U6RCN5-F1
#
_entry.id   AF-A0A4U6RCN5-F1
#
_cell.length_a   1.000
_cell.length_b   1.000
_cell.length_c   1.000
_cell.angle_alpha   90.00
_cell.angle_beta   90.00
_cell.angle_gamma   90.00
#
_symmetry.space_group_name_H-M   'P 1'
#
loop_
_entity.id
_entity.type
_entity.pdbx_description
1 polymer ?
#
loop_
_entity_poly.entity_id
_entity_poly.type
_entity_poly.pdbx_seq_one_letter_code
_entity_poly.pdbx_strand_id
1 'polypeptide(L)' 'MKSGFLAAVAACSLMLAAPATAQGVKIGILNDQSGVYADYGGKYSLEAARMAVE' A
#
# COMPACT_ATOMS: atom_id res chain seq x y z
N MET A 1 -37.85 17.16 18.78
CA MET A 1 -37.62 16.78 17.36
C MET A 1 -36.24 17.19 16.85
N LYS A 2 -35.76 18.42 17.10
CA LYS A 2 -34.45 18.90 16.62
C LYS A 2 -33.24 18.16 17.23
N SER A 3 -33.32 17.82 18.52
CA SER A 3 -32.25 17.12 19.26
C SER A 3 -32.02 15.68 18.79
N GLY A 4 -33.09 14.93 18.49
CA GLY A 4 -32.98 13.56 17.96
C GLY A 4 -32.35 13.51 16.56
N PHE A 5 -32.65 14.52 15.73
CA PHE A 5 -32.03 14.64 14.41
C PHE A 5 -30.53 14.94 14.50
N LEU A 6 -30.12 15.86 15.40
CA LEU A 6 -28.70 16.15 15.66
C LEU A 6 -27.95 14.92 16.19
N ALA A 7 -28.57 14.14 17.08
CA ALA A 7 -27.98 12.90 17.59
C ALA A 7 -27.80 11.84 16.49
N ALA A 8 -28.76 11.72 15.58
CA ALA A 8 -28.67 10.81 14.43
C ALA A 8 -27.54 11.20 13.47
N VAL A 9 -27.39 12.49 13.15
CA VAL A 9 -26.31 12.99 12.29
C VAL A 9 -24.94 12.73 12.93
N ALA A 10 -24.80 12.99 14.23
CA ALA A 10 -23.56 12.71 14.96
C ALA A 10 -23.22 11.21 14.95
N ALA A 11 -24.20 10.34 15.20
CA ALA A 11 -24.01 8.88 15.15
C ALA A 11 -23.60 8.39 13.73
N CYS A 12 -24.21 8.92 12.68
CA CYS A 12 -23.84 8.58 11.30
C CYS A 12 -22.42 9.05 10.95
N SER A 13 -21.99 10.22 11.41
CA SER A 13 -20.65 10.74 11.12
C SER A 13 -19.52 9.87 11.69
N LEU A 14 -19.75 9.25 12.85
CA LEU A 14 -18.81 8.29 13.45
C LEU A 14 -18.70 6.98 12.66
N MET A 15 -19.75 6.59 11.93
CA MET A 15 -19.73 5.37 11.10
C MET A 15 -19.03 5.57 9.75
N LEU A 16 -18.91 6.81 9.27
CA LEU A 16 -18.20 7.14 8.02
C LEU A 16 -16.70 7.39 8.23
N ALA A 17 -16.23 7.47 9.47
CA ALA A 17 -14.81 7.56 9.80
C ALA A 17 -14.12 6.20 9.66
N ALA A 18 -14.11 5.63 8.45
CA ALA A 18 -13.25 4.50 8.15
C ALA A 18 -11.79 4.99 8.19
N PRO A 19 -10.85 4.26 8.81
CA PRO A 19 -9.44 4.61 8.75
C PRO A 19 -9.00 4.63 7.29
N ALA A 20 -8.35 5.72 6.88
CA ALA A 20 -7.69 5.76 5.59
C ALA A 20 -6.55 4.74 5.63
N THR A 21 -6.73 3.59 4.97
CA THR A 21 -5.66 2.62 4.79
C THR A 21 -4.74 3.13 3.70
N ALA A 22 -3.42 3.00 3.91
CA ALA A 22 -2.48 3.28 2.84
C ALA A 22 -2.76 2.31 1.68
N GLN A 23 -3.08 2.84 0.50
CA GLN A 23 -3.11 2.02 -0.70
C GLN A 23 -1.69 1.49 -0.95
N GLY A 24 -1.58 0.19 -1.16
CA GLY A 24 -0.30 -0.44 -1.46
C GLY A 24 0.40 0.26 -2.64
N VAL A 25 1.67 0.61 -2.44
CA VAL A 25 2.49 1.25 -3.48
C VAL A 25 3.07 0.16 -4.38
N LYS A 26 2.99 0.33 -5.70
CA LYS A 26 3.61 -0.57 -6.66
C LYS A 26 5.02 -0.09 -6.96
N ILE A 27 6.01 -0.95 -6.74
CA ILE A 27 7.42 -0.68 -7.05
C ILE A 27 7.83 -1.63 -8.18
N GLY A 28 8.22 -1.05 -9.31
CA GLY A 28 8.77 -1.82 -10.44
C GLY A 28 10.27 -2.03 -10.27
N ILE A 29 10.76 -3.20 -10.67
CA ILE A 29 12.20 -3.51 -10.70
C ILE A 29 12.58 -3.81 -12.14
N LEU A 30 13.49 -3.00 -12.69
CA LEU A 30 14.05 -3.19 -14.01
C LEU A 30 15.52 -3.56 -13.86
N ASN A 31 15.83 -4.81 -14.19
CA ASN A 31 17.18 -5.34 -14.14
C ASN A 31 17.47 -6.30 -15.30
N ASP A 32 18.73 -6.71 -15.41
CA ASP A 32 19.17 -7.67 -16.42
C ASP A 32 18.93 -9.10 -15.94
N GLN A 33 17.91 -9.78 -16.44
CA GLN A 33 17.52 -11.13 -15.98
C GLN A 33 18.23 -12.26 -16.72
N SER A 34 18.75 -12.01 -17.93
CA SER A 34 19.32 -13.05 -18.80
C SER A 34 20.47 -12.58 -19.69
N GLY A 35 20.81 -11.30 -19.66
CA GLY A 35 21.95 -10.72 -20.36
C GLY A 35 23.26 -10.95 -19.62
N VAL A 36 24.31 -10.30 -20.12
CA VAL A 36 25.70 -10.55 -19.70
C VAL A 36 26.00 -10.12 -18.26
N TYR A 37 25.12 -9.32 -17.64
CA TYR A 37 25.29 -8.83 -16.27
C TYR A 37 24.27 -9.45 -15.29
N ALA A 38 23.55 -10.49 -15.70
CA ALA A 38 22.55 -11.14 -14.85
C ALA A 38 23.11 -11.69 -13.54
N ASP A 39 24.38 -12.09 -13.51
CA ASP A 39 25.06 -12.57 -12.29
C ASP A 39 25.26 -11.45 -11.25
N TYR A 40 25.39 -10.19 -11.70
CA TYR A 40 25.61 -9.03 -10.82
C TYR A 40 24.32 -8.36 -10.39
N GLY A 41 23.37 -8.20 -11.31
CA GLY A 41 22.17 -7.37 -11.10
C GLY A 41 20.85 -8.08 -11.38
N GLY A 42 20.85 -9.34 -11.78
CA GLY A 42 19.67 -10.06 -12.21
C GLY A 42 18.89 -10.68 -11.06
N LYS A 43 18.72 -12.01 -11.11
CA LYS A 43 17.81 -12.76 -10.24
C LYS A 43 17.95 -12.43 -8.75
N TYR A 44 19.18 -12.25 -8.26
CA TYR A 44 19.43 -12.00 -6.83
C TYR A 44 19.01 -10.59 -6.38
N SER A 45 19.03 -9.60 -7.27
CA SER A 45 18.61 -8.23 -6.93
C SER A 45 17.09 -8.11 -6.73
N LEU A 46 16.30 -8.98 -7.38
CA LEU A 46 14.86 -9.09 -7.12
C LEU A 46 14.59 -9.53 -5.67
N GLU A 47 15.26 -10.60 -5.22
CA GLU A 47 15.11 -11.09 -3.85
C GLU A 47 15.62 -10.09 -2.82
N ALA A 48 16.74 -9.40 -3.10
CA ALA A 48 17.23 -8.33 -2.24
C ALA A 48 16.21 -7.21 -2.06
N ALA A 49 15.55 -6.78 -3.14
CA ALA A 49 14.51 -5.78 -3.06
C ALA A 49 13.25 -6.28 -2.34
N ARG A 50 12.89 -7.56 -2.48
CA ARG A 50 11.80 -8.20 -1.73
C ARG A 50 12.08 -8.17 -0.22
N MET A 51 13.30 -8.55 0.18
CA MET A 51 13.73 -8.47 1.58
C MET A 51 13.80 -7.04 2.13
N ALA A 52 14.03 -6.05 1.26
CA ALA A 52 14.08 -4.64 1.68
C ALA A 52 12.70 -4.01 1.91
N VAL A 53 11.63 -4.59 1.35
CA VAL A 53 10.25 -4.08 1.50
C VAL A 53 9.40 -4.90 2.48
N GLU A 54 9.90 -6.06 2.92
CA GLU A 54 9.37 -6.81 4.08
C GLU A 54 9.64 -6.04 5.39
#